data_AF-A0ABD3NP72-F1
#
_entry.id   AF-A0ABD3NP72-F1
#
_cell.length_a   1.000
_cell.length_b   1.000
_cell.length_c   1.000
_cell.angle_alpha   90.00
_cell.angle_beta   90.00
_cell.angle_gamma   90.00
#
_symmetry.space_group_name_H-M   'P 1'
#
loop_
_entity.id
_entity.type
_entity.pdbx_description
1 polymer ?
#
loop_
_entity_poly.entity_id
_entity_poly.type
_entity_poly.pdbx_seq_one_letter_code
_entity_poly.pdbx_strand_id
1 'polypeptide(L)'
;MDILGKKQSDAFLEAGAKHGLSMKSQFNAKDIGALASDCGLKTWQLRKIFKHFRKVTGCKVNSVPIQKALKELSKDVVKPQTGKYEHQYKDEDGNLKKETVEWEYQSIAEVYKRIIVALMTEHDVNPEDVERLFIILGGDHGVGAFRMPFRTVLVLNDGRHLKKDISIATINCKKDTGEVIMKTIMDMLTADLKLINDSSVALSIDDSGVLQCDLVPKESTTLSSTNTIEDTSLYITGDIKWFCMLLGMEDMASHWCIYCLHRAQDWKKKGHCLAADRTIENIVETVEKYKLTDQLKSNADHRGVKAKPFWDFIPIDNYCLSILHIWMGIFNDIDRWFMEQVHLLMDCSEREVAVRASMPALTAKKDELIAKYKAFEASAQGKLWKKLTAKKKRGTKLLTDDEKKDLSALEVLRKEIIVAKEAAKNALKDAKKELDNFAKAVKKDGKSYYHAIQAHWMAKGKSKAAYHGGAWNGKDARDAMKEPEHYYATMSSILGRHKANATTNKQIRDLLHRVCKLLHCWHEVFHALRSEKREIGWEVSLLSLQISKAIELHRKLGLRISPKVHTMEDHAL
;
A
#
# COMPACT_ATOMS: atom_id res chain seq x y z
N MET A 1 -23.99 -6.95 -43.61
CA MET A 1 -23.44 -5.87 -44.45
C MET A 1 -22.10 -6.25 -45.09
N ASP A 2 -21.24 -7.05 -44.44
CA ASP A 2 -19.91 -7.49 -44.96
C ASP A 2 -19.90 -8.26 -46.30
N ILE A 3 -21.05 -8.77 -46.76
CA ILE A 3 -21.15 -9.50 -48.04
C ILE A 3 -21.16 -8.55 -49.24
N LEU A 4 -21.61 -7.30 -49.06
CA LEU A 4 -21.71 -6.30 -50.13
C LEU A 4 -20.34 -5.83 -50.64
N GLY A 5 -19.40 -5.55 -49.74
CA GLY A 5 -18.03 -5.17 -50.11
C GLY A 5 -17.26 -6.27 -50.87
N LYS A 6 -17.68 -7.54 -50.74
CA LYS A 6 -17.12 -8.65 -51.54
C LYS A 6 -17.75 -8.80 -52.93
N LYS A 7 -19.03 -8.44 -53.08
CA LYS A 7 -19.76 -8.57 -54.35
C LYS A 7 -19.63 -7.33 -55.24
N GLN A 8 -19.38 -6.16 -54.66
CA GLN A 8 -19.29 -4.87 -55.34
C GLN A 8 -18.01 -4.14 -54.94
N SER A 9 -16.86 -4.74 -55.29
CA SER A 9 -15.53 -4.26 -54.90
C SER A 9 -15.27 -2.82 -55.32
N ASP A 10 -15.66 -2.47 -56.56
CA ASP A 10 -15.34 -1.15 -57.14
C ASP A 10 -16.17 -0.03 -56.49
N ALA A 11 -17.46 -0.28 -56.25
CA ALA A 11 -18.34 0.66 -55.55
C ALA A 11 -17.92 0.88 -54.08
N PHE A 12 -17.38 -0.16 -53.42
CA PHE A 12 -16.86 -0.04 -52.06
C PHE A 12 -15.57 0.78 -52.00
N LEU A 13 -14.68 0.61 -52.98
CA LEU A 13 -13.44 1.38 -53.09
C LEU A 13 -13.71 2.86 -53.40
N GLU A 14 -14.68 3.14 -54.27
CA GLU A 14 -15.11 4.49 -54.63
C GLU A 14 -15.77 5.21 -53.44
N ALA A 15 -16.65 4.52 -52.70
CA ALA A 15 -17.22 5.04 -51.45
C ALA A 15 -16.15 5.28 -50.38
N GLY A 16 -15.20 4.35 -50.22
CA GLY A 16 -14.09 4.48 -49.27
C GLY A 16 -13.21 5.71 -49.57
N ALA A 17 -12.86 5.93 -50.84
CA ALA A 17 -12.09 7.09 -51.26
C ALA A 17 -12.83 8.41 -50.98
N LYS A 18 -14.15 8.46 -51.22
CA LYS A 18 -15.00 9.61 -50.93
C LYS A 18 -15.09 9.95 -49.43
N HIS A 19 -14.85 8.97 -48.56
CA HIS A 19 -14.82 9.10 -47.11
C HIS A 19 -13.40 9.11 -46.49
N GLY A 20 -12.36 9.32 -47.31
CA GLY A 20 -10.99 9.53 -46.81
C GLY A 20 -10.22 8.27 -46.45
N LEU A 21 -10.65 7.07 -46.88
CA LEU A 21 -9.84 5.85 -46.78
C LEU A 21 -8.65 5.94 -47.75
N SER A 22 -7.52 6.45 -47.27
CA SER A 22 -6.23 6.42 -47.94
C SER A 22 -5.35 5.32 -47.35
N MET A 23 -4.98 4.31 -48.16
CA MET A 23 -4.00 3.30 -47.74
C MET A 23 -2.64 3.65 -48.35
N LYS A 24 -1.84 4.43 -47.63
CA LYS A 24 -0.52 4.90 -48.11
C LYS A 24 0.69 4.50 -47.24
N SER A 25 0.58 3.50 -46.36
CA SER A 25 1.75 2.99 -45.65
C SER A 25 1.80 1.46 -45.60
N GLN A 26 3.01 0.91 -45.68
CA GLN A 26 3.29 -0.49 -45.39
C GLN A 26 3.35 -0.66 -43.87
N PHE A 27 2.64 -1.66 -43.33
CA PHE A 27 2.76 -2.04 -41.92
C PHE A 27 4.16 -2.61 -41.65
N ASN A 28 4.87 -2.08 -40.64
CA ASN A 28 6.11 -2.69 -40.17
C ASN A 28 5.84 -3.79 -39.12
N ALA A 29 6.87 -4.57 -38.75
CA ALA A 29 6.72 -5.70 -37.81
C ALA A 29 6.17 -5.28 -36.43
N LYS A 30 6.50 -4.07 -35.96
CA LYS A 30 6.03 -3.53 -34.68
C LYS A 30 4.54 -3.19 -34.75
N ASP A 31 4.10 -2.58 -35.84
CA ASP A 31 2.68 -2.22 -36.06
C ASP A 31 1.80 -3.47 -36.18
N ILE A 32 2.31 -4.52 -36.83
CA ILE A 32 1.62 -5.81 -36.95
C ILE A 32 1.49 -6.50 -35.59
N GLY A 33 2.54 -6.44 -34.75
CA GLY A 33 2.51 -6.95 -33.38
C GLY A 33 1.51 -6.21 -32.49
N ALA A 34 1.48 -4.88 -32.57
CA ALA A 34 0.51 -4.04 -31.86
C ALA A 34 -0.93 -4.36 -32.29
N LEU A 35 -1.20 -4.43 -33.60
CA LEU A 35 -2.51 -4.82 -34.14
C LEU A 35 -2.97 -6.19 -33.62
N ALA A 36 -2.05 -7.16 -33.57
CA ALA A 36 -2.35 -8.50 -33.06
C ALA A 36 -2.78 -8.46 -31.59
N SER A 37 -2.04 -7.72 -30.76
CA SER A 37 -2.26 -7.58 -29.33
C SER A 37 -3.56 -6.83 -29.03
N ASP A 38 -3.70 -5.61 -29.57
CA ASP A 38 -4.80 -4.70 -29.24
C ASP A 38 -6.16 -5.25 -29.71
N CYS A 39 -6.17 -6.02 -30.80
CA CYS A 39 -7.37 -6.65 -31.33
C CYS A 39 -7.55 -8.11 -30.89
N GLY A 40 -6.67 -8.66 -30.04
CA GLY A 40 -6.74 -10.05 -29.58
C GLY A 40 -6.73 -11.09 -30.71
N LEU A 41 -6.03 -10.79 -31.82
CA LEU A 41 -6.09 -11.61 -33.03
C LEU A 41 -5.16 -12.82 -32.92
N LYS A 42 -5.74 -14.02 -33.05
CA LYS A 42 -4.97 -15.27 -33.15
C LYS A 42 -4.21 -15.32 -34.48
N THR A 43 -3.11 -16.08 -34.51
CA THR A 43 -2.23 -16.22 -35.69
C THR A 43 -2.97 -16.57 -36.98
N TRP A 44 -3.98 -17.45 -36.92
CA TRP A 44 -4.77 -17.81 -38.11
C TRP A 44 -5.70 -16.68 -38.57
N GLN A 45 -6.17 -15.84 -37.65
CA GLN A 45 -6.98 -14.65 -37.97
C GLN A 45 -6.11 -13.61 -38.67
N LEU A 46 -4.91 -13.34 -38.15
CA LEU A 46 -3.92 -12.47 -38.81
C LEU A 46 -3.54 -12.99 -40.20
N ARG A 47 -3.30 -14.30 -40.35
CA ARG A 47 -3.03 -14.91 -41.67
C ARG A 47 -4.19 -14.69 -42.65
N LYS A 48 -5.44 -14.83 -42.19
CA LYS A 48 -6.63 -14.56 -43.04
C LYS A 48 -6.75 -13.08 -43.40
N ILE A 49 -6.55 -12.18 -42.45
CA ILE A 49 -6.57 -10.72 -42.67
C ILE A 49 -5.51 -10.35 -43.71
N PHE A 50 -4.25 -10.77 -43.51
CA PHE A 50 -3.17 -10.43 -44.44
C PHE A 50 -3.28 -11.12 -45.80
N LYS A 51 -3.94 -12.28 -45.90
CA LYS A 51 -4.31 -12.89 -47.20
C LYS A 51 -5.23 -11.96 -48.00
N HIS A 52 -6.20 -11.33 -47.35
CA HIS A 52 -7.11 -10.40 -48.03
C HIS A 52 -6.45 -9.05 -48.31
N PHE A 53 -5.67 -8.50 -47.37
CA PHE A 53 -4.88 -7.29 -47.59
C PHE A 53 -3.92 -7.43 -48.77
N ARG A 54 -3.23 -8.57 -48.90
CA ARG A 54 -2.34 -8.83 -50.05
C ARG A 54 -3.10 -8.80 -51.38
N LYS A 55 -4.33 -9.33 -51.40
CA LYS A 55 -5.18 -9.31 -52.62
C LYS A 55 -5.57 -7.90 -53.03
N VAL A 56 -5.79 -7.01 -52.07
CA VAL A 56 -6.25 -5.63 -52.32
C VAL A 56 -5.09 -4.66 -52.59
N THR A 57 -3.93 -4.87 -51.96
CA THR A 57 -2.81 -3.89 -51.97
C THR A 57 -1.61 -4.32 -52.81
N GLY A 58 -1.57 -5.57 -53.28
CA GLY A 58 -0.39 -6.15 -53.94
C GLY A 58 0.83 -6.34 -53.01
N CYS A 59 0.80 -5.81 -51.78
CA CYS A 59 1.91 -5.85 -50.85
C CYS A 59 2.08 -7.25 -50.26
N LYS A 60 3.29 -7.80 -50.33
CA LYS A 60 3.68 -9.04 -49.65
C LYS A 60 3.88 -8.77 -48.14
N VAL A 61 2.78 -8.60 -47.40
CA VAL A 61 2.84 -8.63 -45.93
C VAL A 61 2.98 -10.09 -45.50
N ASN A 62 4.21 -10.54 -45.27
CA ASN A 62 4.48 -11.90 -44.80
C ASN A 62 4.07 -12.02 -43.32
N SER A 63 2.90 -12.58 -43.05
CA SER A 63 2.42 -12.94 -41.69
C SER A 63 3.18 -14.12 -41.05
N VAL A 64 4.26 -14.58 -41.69
CA VAL A 64 4.96 -15.82 -41.35
C VAL A 64 5.96 -15.70 -40.19
N PRO A 65 6.56 -14.54 -39.84
CA PRO A 65 7.51 -14.52 -38.73
C PRO A 65 6.96 -13.91 -37.44
N ILE A 66 5.66 -13.67 -37.22
CA ILE A 66 5.21 -13.29 -35.87
C ILE A 66 5.39 -14.46 -34.92
N GLN A 67 4.96 -15.66 -35.29
CA GLN A 67 5.14 -16.85 -34.44
C GLN A 67 6.61 -17.25 -34.32
N LYS A 68 7.41 -17.08 -35.38
CA LYS A 68 8.86 -17.32 -35.30
C LYS A 68 9.55 -16.25 -34.47
N ALA A 69 9.25 -14.97 -34.65
CA ALA A 69 9.80 -13.88 -33.86
C ALA A 69 9.33 -13.96 -32.40
N LEU A 70 8.06 -14.27 -32.12
CA LEU A 70 7.58 -14.53 -30.76
C LEU A 70 8.23 -15.79 -30.18
N LYS A 71 8.42 -16.85 -30.97
CA LYS A 71 9.12 -18.07 -30.54
C LYS A 71 10.59 -17.80 -30.24
N GLU A 72 11.27 -17.00 -31.06
CA GLU A 72 12.64 -16.50 -30.82
C GLU A 72 12.69 -15.61 -29.58
N LEU A 73 11.78 -14.64 -29.45
CA LEU A 73 11.65 -13.78 -28.27
C LEU A 73 11.25 -14.54 -27.01
N SER A 74 10.62 -15.72 -27.15
CA SER A 74 10.21 -16.57 -26.03
C SER A 74 11.18 -17.71 -25.74
N LYS A 75 12.28 -17.87 -26.49
CA LYS A 75 13.27 -18.94 -26.23
C LYS A 75 13.88 -18.81 -24.83
N ASP A 76 14.05 -17.56 -24.38
CA ASP A 76 14.72 -17.23 -23.12
C ASP A 76 13.75 -16.75 -22.03
N VAL A 77 12.43 -16.77 -22.29
CA VAL A 77 11.40 -16.26 -21.38
C VAL A 77 10.63 -17.41 -20.75
N VAL A 78 10.51 -17.40 -19.41
CA VAL A 78 9.65 -18.35 -18.70
C VAL A 78 8.21 -18.11 -19.12
N LYS A 79 7.58 -19.14 -19.68
CA LYS A 79 6.22 -19.04 -20.21
C LYS A 79 5.25 -18.67 -19.08
N PRO A 80 4.52 -17.54 -19.19
CA PRO A 80 3.55 -17.16 -18.19
C PRO A 80 2.37 -18.13 -18.17
N GLN A 81 1.94 -18.49 -16.96
CA GLN A 81 0.63 -19.06 -16.69
C GLN A 81 -0.39 -17.91 -16.63
N THR A 82 -1.58 -18.13 -17.17
CA THR A 82 -2.64 -17.12 -17.17
C THR A 82 -3.96 -17.73 -16.74
N GLY A 83 -4.82 -16.92 -16.15
CA GLY A 83 -6.16 -17.34 -15.76
C GLY A 83 -7.13 -16.19 -15.62
N LYS A 84 -8.39 -16.55 -15.40
CA LYS A 84 -9.49 -15.61 -15.17
C LYS A 84 -10.31 -16.06 -13.97
N TYR A 85 -10.78 -15.11 -13.18
CA TYR A 85 -11.58 -15.34 -11.99
C TYR A 85 -12.71 -14.29 -11.92
N GLU A 86 -13.93 -14.72 -11.61
CA GLU A 86 -15.06 -13.79 -11.40
C GLU A 86 -15.08 -13.34 -9.93
N HIS A 87 -14.70 -12.08 -9.69
CA HIS A 87 -14.72 -11.47 -8.37
C HIS A 87 -16.01 -10.67 -8.16
N GLN A 88 -16.54 -10.71 -6.93
CA GLN A 88 -17.70 -9.91 -6.54
C GLN A 88 -17.31 -9.05 -5.34
N TYR A 89 -17.59 -7.76 -5.42
CA TYR A 89 -17.27 -6.81 -4.36
C TYR A 89 -18.41 -5.80 -4.17
N LYS A 90 -18.47 -5.15 -3.01
CA LYS A 90 -19.39 -4.03 -2.78
C LYS A 90 -18.69 -2.71 -3.10
N ASP A 91 -19.34 -1.86 -3.87
CA ASP A 91 -18.85 -0.50 -4.10
C ASP A 91 -19.03 0.40 -2.86
N GLU A 92 -18.59 1.66 -2.95
CA GLU A 92 -18.65 2.63 -1.85
C GLU A 92 -20.08 2.92 -1.38
N ASP A 93 -21.07 2.70 -2.26
CA ASP A 93 -22.49 2.86 -1.99
C ASP A 93 -23.14 1.55 -1.50
N GLY A 94 -22.34 0.49 -1.34
CA GLY A 94 -22.77 -0.82 -0.84
C GLY A 94 -23.40 -1.73 -1.91
N ASN A 95 -23.40 -1.33 -3.18
CA ASN A 95 -23.96 -2.12 -4.27
C ASN A 95 -23.00 -3.25 -4.66
N LEU A 96 -23.56 -4.44 -4.91
CA LEU A 96 -22.78 -5.57 -5.39
C LEU A 96 -22.36 -5.34 -6.85
N LYS A 97 -21.07 -5.38 -7.12
CA LYS A 97 -20.45 -5.33 -8.44
C LYS A 97 -19.75 -6.66 -8.71
N LYS A 98 -19.68 -7.02 -10.00
CA LYS A 98 -18.89 -8.14 -10.48
C LYS A 98 -17.78 -7.61 -11.38
N GLU A 99 -16.62 -8.22 -11.30
CA GLU A 99 -15.52 -7.98 -12.23
C GLU A 99 -14.84 -9.29 -12.60
N THR A 100 -14.49 -9.44 -13.87
CA THR A 100 -13.60 -10.50 -14.32
C THR A 100 -12.17 -10.05 -14.05
N VAL A 101 -11.50 -10.72 -13.12
CA VAL A 101 -10.09 -10.53 -12.81
C VAL A 101 -9.28 -11.43 -13.72
N GLU A 102 -8.42 -10.84 -14.53
CA GLU A 102 -7.44 -11.57 -15.35
C GLU A 102 -6.09 -11.52 -14.67
N TRP A 103 -5.37 -12.64 -14.65
CA TRP A 103 -4.06 -12.73 -14.02
C TRP A 103 -3.05 -13.45 -14.90
N GLU A 104 -1.79 -13.08 -14.70
CA GLU A 104 -0.61 -13.67 -15.32
C GLU A 104 0.45 -13.90 -14.24
N TYR A 105 1.13 -15.04 -14.30
CA TYR A 105 2.19 -15.45 -13.37
C TYR A 105 3.30 -16.22 -14.09
N GLN A 106 4.56 -15.86 -13.87
CA GLN A 106 5.73 -16.63 -14.28
C GLN A 106 6.32 -17.35 -13.07
N SER A 107 6.70 -18.62 -13.23
CA SER A 107 7.30 -19.39 -12.13
C SER A 107 8.58 -18.72 -11.64
N ILE A 108 8.58 -18.30 -10.38
CA ILE A 108 9.72 -17.62 -9.79
C ILE A 108 10.94 -18.54 -9.74
N ALA A 109 10.75 -19.81 -9.40
CA ALA A 109 11.84 -20.77 -9.34
C ALA A 109 12.60 -20.89 -10.67
N GLU A 110 11.86 -20.98 -11.78
CA GLU A 110 12.46 -21.03 -13.13
C GLU A 110 13.08 -19.70 -13.54
N VAL A 111 12.42 -18.59 -13.23
CA VAL A 111 12.92 -17.26 -13.56
C VAL A 111 14.19 -16.92 -12.78
N TYR A 112 14.25 -17.31 -11.50
CA TYR A 112 15.38 -17.10 -10.61
C TYR A 112 16.65 -17.78 -11.14
N LYS A 113 16.56 -19.09 -11.47
CA LYS A 113 17.67 -19.85 -12.08
C LYS A 113 18.20 -19.16 -13.33
N ARG A 114 17.29 -18.73 -14.22
CA ARG A 114 17.65 -18.06 -15.48
C ARG A 114 18.30 -16.70 -15.26
N ILE A 115 17.83 -15.92 -14.29
CA ILE A 115 18.43 -14.62 -13.97
C ILE A 115 19.85 -14.79 -13.44
N ILE A 116 20.10 -15.80 -12.59
CA ILE A 116 21.45 -16.09 -12.09
C ILE A 116 22.38 -16.40 -13.27
N VAL A 117 22.00 -17.35 -14.14
CA VAL A 117 22.80 -17.72 -15.32
C VAL A 117 23.03 -16.51 -16.23
N ALA A 118 21.99 -15.70 -16.47
CA ALA A 118 22.08 -14.52 -17.31
C ALA A 118 23.03 -13.47 -16.73
N LEU A 119 22.94 -13.16 -15.43
CA LEU A 119 23.82 -12.20 -14.77
C LEU A 119 25.26 -12.68 -14.76
N MET A 120 25.50 -13.96 -14.48
CA MET A 120 26.86 -14.51 -14.48
C MET A 120 27.46 -14.49 -15.89
N THR A 121 26.69 -14.87 -16.90
CA THR A 121 27.13 -14.83 -18.31
C THR A 121 27.38 -13.40 -18.80
N GLU A 122 26.49 -12.46 -18.47
CA GLU A 122 26.60 -11.04 -18.88
C GLU A 122 27.84 -10.36 -18.26
N HIS A 123 28.26 -10.80 -17.09
CA HIS A 123 29.33 -10.19 -16.31
C HIS A 123 30.60 -11.04 -16.19
N ASP A 124 30.68 -12.15 -16.93
CA ASP A 124 31.83 -13.07 -16.96
C ASP A 124 32.24 -13.55 -15.55
N VAL A 125 31.26 -14.04 -14.78
CA VAL A 125 31.42 -14.48 -13.39
C VAL A 125 31.49 -16.00 -13.33
N ASN A 126 32.50 -16.53 -12.64
CA ASN A 126 32.61 -17.98 -12.41
C ASN A 126 31.71 -18.43 -11.25
N PRO A 127 31.25 -19.69 -11.23
CA PRO A 127 30.48 -20.24 -10.12
C PRO A 127 31.08 -19.97 -8.73
N GLU A 128 32.40 -20.16 -8.57
CA GLU A 128 33.12 -20.00 -7.29
C GLU A 128 33.15 -18.55 -6.78
N ASP A 129 32.97 -17.58 -7.66
CA ASP A 129 32.98 -16.15 -7.32
C ASP A 129 31.69 -15.70 -6.62
N VAL A 130 30.63 -16.52 -6.68
CA VAL A 130 29.33 -16.22 -6.09
C VAL A 130 29.32 -16.59 -4.61
N GLU A 131 29.22 -15.57 -3.76
CA GLU A 131 29.22 -15.71 -2.30
C GLU A 131 27.81 -15.94 -1.76
N ARG A 132 26.86 -15.08 -2.16
CA ARG A 132 25.51 -15.04 -1.59
C ARG A 132 24.46 -14.67 -2.63
N LEU A 133 23.25 -15.18 -2.42
CA LEU A 133 22.10 -14.93 -3.28
C LEU A 133 20.91 -14.38 -2.49
N PHE A 134 20.24 -13.41 -3.09
CA PHE A 134 19.07 -12.75 -2.51
C PHE A 134 17.91 -12.71 -3.51
N ILE A 135 16.72 -12.86 -2.97
CA ILE A 135 15.46 -12.56 -3.65
C ILE A 135 14.77 -11.43 -2.90
N ILE A 136 14.28 -10.44 -3.63
CA ILE A 136 13.44 -9.38 -3.09
C ILE A 136 12.11 -9.39 -3.87
N LEU A 137 11.01 -9.65 -3.16
CA LEU A 137 9.65 -9.64 -3.70
C LEU A 137 8.92 -8.39 -3.26
N GLY A 138 8.39 -7.63 -4.22
CA GLY A 138 7.57 -6.47 -3.92
C GLY A 138 6.09 -6.73 -4.18
N GLY A 139 5.23 -6.15 -3.33
CA GLY A 139 3.79 -6.01 -3.60
C GLY A 139 3.32 -4.63 -3.18
N ASP A 140 2.48 -3.99 -3.98
CA ASP A 140 1.85 -2.71 -3.60
C ASP A 140 0.33 -2.80 -3.78
N HIS A 141 -0.40 -2.27 -2.80
CA HIS A 141 -1.85 -2.13 -2.83
C HIS A 141 -2.24 -0.92 -3.70
N GLY A 142 -2.27 -1.12 -5.01
CA GLY A 142 -2.49 -0.10 -6.04
C GLY A 142 -3.89 -0.13 -6.67
N VAL A 143 -4.16 0.87 -7.52
CA VAL A 143 -5.41 0.95 -8.30
C VAL A 143 -5.14 0.58 -9.75
N GLY A 144 -5.96 -0.32 -10.31
CA GLY A 144 -6.01 -0.59 -11.75
C GLY A 144 -5.19 -1.79 -12.24
N ALA A 145 -4.20 -2.26 -11.47
CA ALA A 145 -3.58 -3.58 -11.59
C ALA A 145 -2.61 -3.80 -10.42
N PHE A 146 -2.57 -5.01 -9.88
CA PHE A 146 -1.48 -5.45 -9.01
C PHE A 146 -0.33 -5.95 -9.88
N ARG A 147 0.89 -5.49 -9.60
CA ARG A 147 2.11 -5.98 -10.25
C ARG A 147 3.08 -6.42 -9.18
N MET A 148 3.67 -7.58 -9.38
CA MET A 148 4.64 -8.15 -8.44
C MET A 148 6.05 -8.01 -9.01
N PRO A 149 6.81 -6.97 -8.63
CA PRO A 149 8.21 -6.89 -8.94
C PRO A 149 9.00 -7.96 -8.19
N PHE A 150 9.99 -8.50 -8.87
CA PHE A 150 10.92 -9.50 -8.36
C PHE A 150 12.33 -9.08 -8.72
N ARG A 151 13.21 -9.09 -7.72
CA ARG A 151 14.62 -8.78 -7.88
C ARG A 151 15.46 -9.95 -7.40
N THR A 152 16.45 -10.31 -8.20
CA THR A 152 17.54 -11.22 -7.81
C THR A 152 18.81 -10.41 -7.63
N VAL A 153 19.57 -10.70 -6.56
CA VAL A 153 20.89 -10.11 -6.31
C VAL A 153 21.91 -11.21 -6.08
N LEU A 154 23.04 -11.11 -6.79
CA LEU A 154 24.24 -11.92 -6.58
C LEU A 154 25.26 -11.02 -5.88
N VAL A 155 25.77 -11.48 -4.75
CA VAL A 155 26.92 -10.87 -4.08
C VAL A 155 28.13 -11.75 -4.38
N LEU A 156 29.17 -11.12 -4.93
CA LEU A 156 30.41 -11.78 -5.30
C LEU A 156 31.44 -11.64 -4.19
N ASN A 157 32.42 -12.55 -4.16
CA ASN A 157 33.51 -12.55 -3.18
C ASN A 157 34.33 -11.25 -3.17
N ASP A 158 34.34 -10.50 -4.29
CA ASP A 158 35.01 -9.21 -4.42
C ASP A 158 34.18 -8.01 -3.91
N GLY A 159 32.99 -8.27 -3.37
CA GLY A 159 32.05 -7.28 -2.85
C GLY A 159 31.16 -6.61 -3.91
N ARG A 160 31.28 -6.97 -5.21
CA ARG A 160 30.35 -6.47 -6.24
C ARG A 160 28.97 -7.10 -6.06
N HIS A 161 27.94 -6.29 -6.30
CA HIS A 161 26.55 -6.72 -6.28
C HIS A 161 25.96 -6.64 -7.69
N LEU A 162 25.64 -7.79 -8.29
CA LEU A 162 24.92 -7.87 -9.56
C LEU A 162 23.43 -8.03 -9.29
N LYS A 163 22.57 -7.34 -10.04
CA LYS A 163 21.13 -7.38 -9.79
C LYS A 163 20.30 -7.28 -11.07
N LYS A 164 19.17 -7.96 -11.08
CA LYS A 164 18.16 -7.86 -12.16
C LYS A 164 16.77 -7.70 -11.58
N ASP A 165 16.02 -6.77 -12.15
CA ASP A 165 14.62 -6.50 -11.82
C ASP A 165 13.72 -6.96 -12.96
N ILE A 166 12.65 -7.65 -12.60
CA ILE A 166 11.60 -8.06 -13.53
C ILE A 166 10.22 -8.00 -12.85
N SER A 167 9.16 -8.06 -13.65
CA SER A 167 7.80 -8.25 -13.15
C SER A 167 7.37 -9.68 -13.44
N ILE A 168 7.03 -10.44 -12.41
CA ILE A 168 6.71 -11.88 -12.51
C ILE A 168 5.21 -12.17 -12.46
N ALA A 169 4.42 -11.22 -11.98
CA ALA A 169 2.97 -11.38 -11.93
C ALA A 169 2.25 -10.07 -12.20
N THR A 170 1.10 -10.16 -12.88
CA THR A 170 0.16 -9.06 -13.06
C THR A 170 -1.25 -9.56 -12.80
N ILE A 171 -2.02 -8.84 -11.99
CA ILE A 171 -3.45 -9.09 -11.77
C ILE A 171 -4.21 -7.83 -12.17
N ASN A 172 -5.05 -7.92 -13.19
CA ASN A 172 -5.89 -6.83 -13.65
C ASN A 172 -7.17 -6.80 -12.81
N CYS A 173 -7.15 -5.96 -11.77
CA CYS A 173 -8.28 -5.75 -10.86
C CYS A 173 -8.47 -4.26 -10.57
N LYS A 174 -9.72 -3.84 -10.27
CA LYS A 174 -9.97 -2.44 -9.87
C LYS A 174 -9.45 -2.13 -8.47
N LYS A 175 -9.56 -3.10 -7.56
CA LYS A 175 -9.02 -3.06 -6.20
C LYS A 175 -8.31 -4.38 -5.94
N ASP A 176 -7.08 -4.30 -5.47
CA ASP A 176 -6.36 -5.45 -4.95
C ASP A 176 -6.77 -5.69 -3.49
N THR A 177 -7.62 -6.68 -3.27
CA THR A 177 -7.89 -7.17 -1.92
C THR A 177 -7.05 -8.42 -1.67
N GLY A 178 -6.81 -8.76 -0.40
CA GLY A 178 -6.13 -10.02 -0.09
C GLY A 178 -6.86 -11.22 -0.71
N GLU A 179 -8.18 -11.16 -0.79
CA GLU A 179 -9.02 -12.16 -1.47
C GLU A 179 -8.68 -12.32 -2.96
N VAL A 180 -8.48 -11.23 -3.69
CA VAL A 180 -8.12 -11.28 -5.12
C VAL A 180 -6.77 -11.96 -5.32
N ILE A 181 -5.77 -11.61 -4.51
CA ILE A 181 -4.43 -12.18 -4.62
C ILE A 181 -4.45 -13.67 -4.22
N MET A 182 -5.15 -14.02 -3.14
CA MET A 182 -5.34 -15.41 -2.69
C MET A 182 -5.93 -16.30 -3.78
N LYS A 183 -6.97 -15.82 -4.48
CA LYS A 183 -7.69 -16.61 -5.49
C LYS A 183 -7.02 -16.65 -6.86
N THR A 184 -5.87 -16.00 -7.02
CA THR A 184 -5.17 -15.89 -8.31
C THR A 184 -3.80 -16.55 -8.26
N ILE A 185 -2.78 -15.84 -7.79
CA ILE A 185 -1.37 -16.26 -7.93
C ILE A 185 -0.76 -16.84 -6.65
N MET A 186 -1.40 -16.63 -5.49
CA MET A 186 -0.77 -16.88 -4.18
C MET A 186 -0.34 -18.33 -3.98
N ASP A 187 -1.10 -19.32 -4.43
CA ASP A 187 -0.75 -20.73 -4.27
C ASP A 187 0.52 -21.10 -5.06
N MET A 188 0.59 -20.70 -6.33
CA MET A 188 1.76 -20.93 -7.19
C MET A 188 2.98 -20.17 -6.69
N LEU A 189 2.78 -18.93 -6.28
CA LEU A 189 3.82 -18.09 -5.69
C LEU A 189 4.41 -18.71 -4.43
N THR A 190 3.55 -19.16 -3.52
CA THR A 190 3.97 -19.78 -2.25
C THR A 190 4.72 -21.08 -2.50
N ALA A 191 4.26 -21.91 -3.44
CA ALA A 191 4.93 -23.14 -3.82
C ALA A 191 6.35 -22.88 -4.37
N ASP A 192 6.51 -21.91 -5.26
CA ASP A 192 7.83 -21.57 -5.83
C ASP A 192 8.77 -20.98 -4.78
N LEU A 193 8.28 -20.10 -3.89
CA LEU A 193 9.08 -19.54 -2.81
C LEU A 193 9.50 -20.60 -1.79
N LYS A 194 8.61 -21.54 -1.46
CA LYS A 194 8.93 -22.65 -0.58
C LYS A 194 9.98 -23.57 -1.20
N LEU A 195 9.85 -23.86 -2.50
CA LEU A 195 10.84 -24.64 -3.24
C LEU A 195 12.22 -23.98 -3.17
N ILE A 196 12.31 -22.67 -3.39
CA ILE A 196 13.59 -21.94 -3.29
C ILE A 196 14.12 -21.95 -1.85
N ASN A 197 13.26 -21.71 -0.85
CA ASN A 197 13.65 -21.71 0.56
C ASN A 197 14.21 -23.07 1.02
N ASP A 198 13.64 -24.17 0.52
CA ASP A 198 13.99 -25.53 0.92
C ASP A 198 15.12 -26.14 0.08
N SER A 199 15.63 -25.36 -0.89
CA SER A 199 16.69 -25.77 -1.80
C SER A 199 17.97 -24.97 -1.59
N SER A 200 19.10 -25.59 -1.87
CA SER A 200 20.36 -24.93 -2.18
C SER A 200 20.44 -24.64 -3.68
N VAL A 201 21.21 -23.62 -4.05
CA VAL A 201 21.46 -23.29 -5.46
C VAL A 201 22.78 -23.92 -5.87
N ALA A 202 22.72 -24.90 -6.77
CA ALA A 202 23.90 -25.51 -7.36
C ALA A 202 24.25 -24.83 -8.68
N LEU A 203 25.49 -24.38 -8.80
CA LEU A 203 26.08 -23.77 -9.99
C LEU A 203 27.11 -24.72 -10.57
N SER A 204 26.98 -25.04 -11.85
CA SER A 204 27.91 -25.92 -12.56
C SER A 204 28.10 -25.47 -14.00
N ILE A 205 29.20 -25.88 -14.60
CA ILE A 205 29.45 -25.74 -16.03
C ILE A 205 29.38 -27.15 -16.60
N ASP A 206 28.49 -27.37 -17.57
CA ASP A 206 28.38 -28.67 -18.21
C ASP A 206 29.56 -28.93 -19.18
N ASP A 207 29.63 -30.16 -19.72
CA ASP A 207 30.70 -30.57 -20.64
C ASP A 207 30.78 -29.71 -21.92
N SER A 208 29.73 -28.96 -22.24
CA SER A 208 29.69 -28.04 -23.38
C SER A 208 30.15 -26.62 -23.05
N GLY A 209 30.57 -26.37 -21.80
CA GLY A 209 30.97 -25.06 -21.32
C GLY A 209 29.79 -24.15 -20.99
N VAL A 210 28.57 -24.68 -20.90
CA VAL A 210 27.37 -23.88 -20.62
C VAL A 210 27.10 -23.88 -19.12
N LEU A 211 26.91 -22.67 -18.58
CA LEU A 211 26.57 -22.47 -17.18
C LEU A 211 25.14 -22.95 -16.90
N GLN A 212 25.00 -23.81 -15.89
CA GLN A 212 23.75 -24.33 -15.37
C GLN A 212 23.52 -23.83 -13.94
N CYS A 213 22.25 -23.65 -13.61
CA CYS A 213 21.82 -23.30 -12.26
C CYS A 213 20.62 -24.18 -11.92
N ASP A 214 20.74 -24.94 -10.83
CA ASP A 214 19.71 -25.86 -10.36
C ASP A 214 19.32 -25.58 -8.90
N LEU A 215 18.06 -25.86 -8.57
CA LEU A 215 17.57 -25.87 -7.19
C LEU A 215 17.58 -27.32 -6.71
N VAL A 216 18.35 -27.56 -5.65
CA VAL A 216 18.61 -28.90 -5.12
C VAL A 216 18.11 -28.96 -3.68
N PRO A 217 17.36 -29.98 -3.26
CA PRO A 217 17.00 -30.14 -1.86
C PRO A 217 18.23 -30.08 -0.95
N LYS A 218 18.16 -29.32 0.14
CA LYS A 218 19.29 -29.08 1.07
C LYS A 218 19.92 -30.34 1.66
N GLU A 219 19.15 -31.42 1.77
CA GLU A 219 19.61 -32.72 2.31
C GLU A 219 20.25 -33.63 1.25
N SER A 220 20.30 -33.18 -0.01
CA SER A 220 20.80 -33.97 -1.13
C SER A 220 22.34 -33.93 -1.21
N THR A 221 22.99 -35.08 -1.08
CA THR A 221 24.45 -35.23 -1.18
C THR A 221 24.96 -35.48 -2.62
N THR A 222 24.09 -35.41 -3.63
CA THR A 222 24.29 -36.09 -4.94
C THR A 222 24.60 -35.19 -6.14
N LEU A 223 25.14 -33.99 -5.97
CA LEU A 223 25.53 -33.17 -7.14
C LEU A 223 27.01 -32.80 -7.16
N SER A 224 27.66 -33.15 -8.28
CA SER A 224 28.92 -32.58 -8.74
C SER A 224 28.66 -31.15 -9.22
N SER A 225 28.57 -30.20 -8.30
CA SER A 225 28.50 -28.77 -8.61
C SER A 225 29.89 -28.13 -8.43
N THR A 226 30.14 -27.05 -9.16
CA THR A 226 31.36 -26.25 -8.99
C THR A 226 31.25 -25.36 -7.75
N ASN A 227 30.05 -24.83 -7.50
CA ASN A 227 29.73 -24.10 -6.29
C ASN A 227 28.28 -24.40 -5.85
N THR A 228 28.05 -24.46 -4.54
CA THR A 228 26.71 -24.59 -3.96
C THR A 228 26.49 -23.49 -2.94
N ILE A 229 25.43 -22.71 -3.15
CA ILE A 229 24.97 -21.71 -2.19
C ILE A 229 23.88 -22.36 -1.34
N GLU A 230 24.19 -22.60 -0.06
CA GLU A 230 23.31 -23.35 0.86
C GLU A 230 21.93 -22.70 1.01
N ASP A 231 21.90 -21.37 1.19
CA ASP A 231 20.71 -20.59 1.49
C ASP A 231 20.53 -19.39 0.55
N THR A 232 19.32 -19.26 -0.01
CA THR A 232 18.87 -18.02 -0.64
C THR A 232 18.10 -17.18 0.37
N SER A 233 18.52 -15.93 0.59
CA SER A 233 17.81 -15.03 1.49
C SER A 233 16.59 -14.40 0.80
N LEU A 234 15.39 -14.63 1.36
CA LEU A 234 14.13 -14.09 0.85
C LEU A 234 13.72 -12.82 1.60
N TYR A 235 13.55 -11.71 0.89
CA TYR A 235 13.13 -10.42 1.44
C TYR A 235 11.82 -9.94 0.81
N ILE A 236 10.95 -9.36 1.63
CA ILE A 236 9.67 -8.80 1.20
C ILE A 236 9.73 -7.28 1.28
N THR A 237 9.30 -6.61 0.22
CA THR A 237 9.12 -5.16 0.16
C THR A 237 7.71 -4.84 -0.29
N GLY A 238 7.25 -3.62 -0.05
CA GLY A 238 5.86 -3.22 -0.31
C GLY A 238 5.36 -2.22 0.71
N ASP A 239 4.06 -1.97 0.77
CA ASP A 239 3.46 -1.12 1.79
C ASP A 239 3.07 -1.91 3.06
N ILE A 240 2.76 -1.21 4.17
CA ILE A 240 2.40 -1.88 5.43
C ILE A 240 1.12 -2.73 5.29
N LYS A 241 0.21 -2.38 4.36
CA LYS A 241 -1.00 -3.17 4.15
C LYS A 241 -0.66 -4.53 3.52
N TRP A 242 0.23 -4.54 2.54
CA TRP A 242 0.78 -5.74 1.93
C TRP A 242 1.42 -6.65 3.00
N PHE A 243 2.26 -6.09 3.87
CA PHE A 243 2.86 -6.85 4.97
C PHE A 243 1.81 -7.40 5.93
N CYS A 244 0.83 -6.59 6.34
CA CYS A 244 -0.27 -7.04 7.18
C CYS A 244 -1.07 -8.17 6.52
N MET A 245 -1.33 -8.10 5.21
CA MET A 245 -2.00 -9.18 4.49
C MET A 245 -1.17 -10.47 4.55
N LEU A 246 0.12 -10.40 4.23
CA LEU A 246 1.03 -11.55 4.25
C LEU A 246 1.17 -12.20 5.63
N LEU A 247 1.11 -11.40 6.70
CA LEU A 247 1.24 -11.86 8.09
C LEU A 247 -0.10 -12.28 8.72
N GLY A 248 -1.19 -12.34 7.94
CA GLY A 248 -2.51 -12.71 8.45
C GLY A 248 -3.12 -11.66 9.38
N MET A 249 -2.73 -10.40 9.23
CA MET A 249 -3.14 -9.22 9.99
C MET A 249 -3.94 -8.22 9.13
N GLU A 250 -4.69 -8.71 8.15
CA GLU A 250 -5.45 -7.86 7.20
C GLU A 250 -6.31 -6.80 7.94
N ASP A 251 -6.37 -5.58 7.41
CA ASP A 251 -6.98 -4.38 8.02
C ASP A 251 -6.38 -3.87 9.33
N MET A 252 -5.29 -4.45 9.84
CA MET A 252 -4.69 -4.03 11.12
C MET A 252 -3.53 -3.04 11.00
N ALA A 253 -3.14 -2.67 9.79
CA ALA A 253 -2.03 -1.75 9.51
C ALA A 253 -2.11 -0.41 10.26
N SER A 254 -3.32 0.08 10.60
CA SER A 254 -3.51 1.33 11.36
C SER A 254 -3.59 1.15 12.87
N HIS A 255 -3.59 -0.09 13.35
CA HIS A 255 -3.93 -0.48 14.72
C HIS A 255 -2.82 -1.24 15.44
N TRP A 256 -2.04 -2.04 14.72
CA TRP A 256 -0.98 -2.91 15.26
C TRP A 256 0.30 -2.76 14.45
N CYS A 257 1.45 -2.86 15.12
CA CYS A 257 2.73 -2.91 14.45
C CYS A 257 2.98 -4.33 13.92
N ILE A 258 3.63 -4.41 12.75
CA ILE A 258 4.07 -5.68 12.17
C ILE A 258 5.41 -6.15 12.74
N TYR A 259 6.21 -5.23 13.28
CA TYR A 259 7.55 -5.53 13.81
C TYR A 259 7.55 -5.78 15.32
N CYS A 260 6.60 -5.22 16.07
CA CYS A 260 6.49 -5.41 17.51
C CYS A 260 5.05 -5.63 17.99
N LEU A 261 4.92 -5.88 19.29
CA LEU A 261 3.64 -6.16 19.94
C LEU A 261 2.88 -4.89 20.40
N HIS A 262 3.35 -3.69 20.08
CA HIS A 262 2.57 -2.48 20.34
C HIS A 262 1.30 -2.41 19.49
N ARG A 263 0.26 -1.78 20.07
CA ARG A 263 -0.87 -1.24 19.32
C ARG A 263 -0.82 0.28 19.28
N ALA A 264 -1.67 0.86 18.46
CA ALA A 264 -1.75 2.30 18.24
C ALA A 264 -2.01 3.17 19.47
N GLN A 265 -2.48 2.60 20.58
CA GLN A 265 -2.64 3.34 21.83
C GLN A 265 -1.35 3.41 22.65
N ASP A 266 -0.40 2.52 22.39
CA ASP A 266 0.83 2.39 23.16
C ASP A 266 1.91 3.31 22.58
N TRP A 267 2.25 3.16 21.28
CA TRP A 267 3.27 4.01 20.62
C TRP A 267 2.90 5.50 20.53
N LYS A 268 1.61 5.83 20.66
CA LYS A 268 1.16 7.23 20.72
C LYS A 268 1.63 7.93 22.00
N LYS A 269 1.86 7.20 23.09
CA LYS A 269 2.34 7.77 24.34
C LYS A 269 3.78 8.23 24.16
N LYS A 270 4.09 9.43 24.65
CA LYS A 270 5.47 9.94 24.61
C LYS A 270 6.31 9.15 25.61
N GLY A 271 7.51 8.72 25.19
CA GLY A 271 8.44 7.97 26.04
C GLY A 271 7.94 6.57 26.40
N HIS A 272 7.20 5.92 25.49
CA HIS A 272 6.87 4.52 25.66
C HIS A 272 8.16 3.67 25.60
N CYS A 273 8.19 2.56 26.33
CA CYS A 273 9.29 1.60 26.25
C CYS A 273 9.18 0.79 24.96
N LEU A 274 10.28 0.24 24.46
CA LEU A 274 10.26 -0.70 23.33
C LEU A 274 9.38 -1.92 23.68
N ALA A 275 8.55 -2.33 22.73
CA ALA A 275 7.81 -3.58 22.84
C ALA A 275 8.72 -4.76 22.48
N ALA A 276 8.35 -5.94 22.95
CA ALA A 276 8.91 -7.18 22.42
C ALA A 276 8.58 -7.32 20.93
N ASP A 277 9.53 -7.94 20.22
CA ASP A 277 9.45 -8.13 18.78
C ASP A 277 8.31 -9.08 18.40
N ARG A 278 7.80 -8.84 17.21
CA ARG A 278 6.88 -9.77 16.57
C ARG A 278 7.72 -10.81 15.84
N THR A 279 7.36 -12.08 15.98
CA THR A 279 7.98 -13.19 15.26
C THR A 279 6.90 -14.04 14.59
N ILE A 280 7.28 -14.85 13.60
CA ILE A 280 6.33 -15.74 12.93
C ILE A 280 5.73 -16.74 13.93
N GLU A 281 6.54 -17.29 14.82
CA GLU A 281 6.13 -18.26 15.85
C GLU A 281 5.03 -17.65 16.72
N ASN A 282 5.19 -16.40 17.15
CA ASN A 282 4.19 -15.76 17.99
C ASN A 282 2.86 -15.51 17.25
N ILE A 283 2.89 -15.29 15.93
CA ILE A 283 1.68 -15.16 15.11
C ILE A 283 0.99 -16.52 15.01
N VAL A 284 1.74 -17.57 14.66
CA VAL A 284 1.22 -18.94 14.52
C VAL A 284 0.61 -19.43 15.84
N GLU A 285 1.32 -19.26 16.95
CA GLU A 285 0.82 -19.59 18.29
C GLU A 285 -0.47 -18.84 18.63
N THR A 286 -0.54 -17.54 18.28
CA THR A 286 -1.74 -16.73 18.54
C THR A 286 -2.94 -17.32 17.80
N VAL A 287 -2.76 -17.68 16.53
CA VAL A 287 -3.80 -18.31 15.70
C VAL A 287 -4.27 -19.64 16.28
N GLU A 288 -3.34 -20.48 16.68
CA GLU A 288 -3.66 -21.80 17.24
C GLU A 288 -4.41 -21.67 18.56
N LYS A 289 -3.99 -20.74 19.43
CA LYS A 289 -4.66 -20.46 20.71
C LYS A 289 -6.13 -20.07 20.53
N TYR A 290 -6.46 -19.14 19.63
CA TYR A 290 -7.87 -18.72 19.49
C TYR A 290 -8.73 -19.62 18.60
N LYS A 291 -8.13 -20.44 17.73
CA LYS A 291 -8.88 -21.46 16.97
C LYS A 291 -9.24 -22.67 17.82
N LEU A 292 -8.39 -23.03 18.76
CA LEU A 292 -8.59 -24.19 19.65
C LEU A 292 -9.33 -23.83 20.93
N THR A 293 -9.31 -22.56 21.33
CA THR A 293 -9.88 -22.13 22.61
C THR A 293 -10.75 -20.90 22.46
N ASP A 294 -11.85 -20.86 23.21
CA ASP A 294 -12.70 -19.67 23.39
C ASP A 294 -12.04 -18.58 24.28
N GLN A 295 -10.73 -18.68 24.52
CA GLN A 295 -10.02 -17.83 25.48
C GLN A 295 -9.71 -16.42 24.94
N LEU A 296 -9.55 -16.28 23.63
CA LEU A 296 -9.26 -15.00 23.01
C LEU A 296 -10.49 -14.57 22.20
N LYS A 297 -11.18 -13.52 22.66
CA LYS A 297 -12.55 -13.18 22.21
C LYS A 297 -12.61 -11.93 21.33
N SER A 298 -11.51 -11.18 21.23
CA SER A 298 -11.45 -9.93 20.48
C SER A 298 -10.14 -9.76 19.72
N ASN A 299 -10.15 -8.94 18.66
CA ASN A 299 -8.94 -8.57 17.91
C ASN A 299 -7.84 -7.98 18.80
N ALA A 300 -8.21 -7.42 19.97
CA ALA A 300 -7.24 -6.91 20.93
C ALA A 300 -6.50 -8.07 21.63
N ASP A 301 -7.21 -9.14 21.95
CA ASP A 301 -6.67 -10.34 22.58
C ASP A 301 -5.77 -11.11 21.60
N HIS A 302 -6.11 -11.10 20.31
CA HIS A 302 -5.30 -11.70 19.23
C HIS A 302 -4.19 -10.78 18.70
N ARG A 303 -3.98 -9.59 19.30
CA ARG A 303 -2.95 -8.62 18.86
C ARG A 303 -3.01 -8.28 17.36
N GLY A 304 -4.21 -8.22 16.80
CA GLY A 304 -4.47 -7.96 15.39
C GLY A 304 -4.27 -9.15 14.45
N VAL A 305 -3.91 -10.33 14.94
CA VAL A 305 -3.75 -11.54 14.13
C VAL A 305 -5.12 -12.15 13.84
N LYS A 306 -5.41 -12.40 12.55
CA LYS A 306 -6.67 -12.96 12.05
C LYS A 306 -6.51 -14.31 11.35
N ALA A 307 -5.32 -14.60 10.83
CA ALA A 307 -5.00 -15.83 10.10
C ALA A 307 -3.51 -16.19 10.28
N LYS A 308 -3.12 -17.40 9.84
CA LYS A 308 -1.70 -17.77 9.74
C LYS A 308 -1.03 -16.92 8.65
N PRO A 309 0.27 -16.61 8.78
CA PRO A 309 1.03 -16.01 7.68
C PRO A 309 0.97 -16.87 6.42
N PHE A 310 1.05 -16.23 5.25
CA PHE A 310 1.18 -16.95 3.98
C PHE A 310 2.54 -17.62 3.85
N TRP A 311 3.59 -16.94 4.33
CA TRP A 311 4.98 -17.40 4.25
C TRP A 311 5.58 -17.45 5.65
N ASP A 312 5.23 -18.49 6.40
CA ASP A 312 5.76 -18.71 7.75
C ASP A 312 7.24 -19.10 7.79
N PHE A 313 7.84 -19.40 6.64
CA PHE A 313 9.27 -19.63 6.48
C PHE A 313 10.07 -18.34 6.23
N ILE A 314 9.42 -17.18 6.08
CA ILE A 314 10.11 -15.89 5.92
C ILE A 314 10.02 -15.11 7.24
N PRO A 315 11.15 -14.84 7.93
CA PRO A 315 11.13 -14.14 9.20
C PRO A 315 10.68 -12.69 9.04
N ILE A 316 10.14 -12.10 10.12
CA ILE A 316 9.63 -10.72 10.10
C ILE A 316 10.73 -9.70 9.82
N ASP A 317 11.97 -9.97 10.23
CA ASP A 317 13.13 -9.12 9.96
C ASP A 317 13.43 -8.98 8.45
N ASN A 318 12.95 -9.93 7.64
CA ASN A 318 13.09 -9.88 6.18
C ASN A 318 11.97 -9.08 5.50
N TYR A 319 11.01 -8.51 6.25
CA TYR A 319 10.02 -7.56 5.73
C TYR A 319 10.60 -6.15 5.76
N CYS A 320 11.27 -5.77 4.67
CA CYS A 320 12.02 -4.53 4.56
C CYS A 320 11.15 -3.30 4.80
N LEU A 321 11.71 -2.33 5.53
CA LEU A 321 11.09 -1.02 5.71
C LEU A 321 10.75 -0.36 4.38
N SER A 322 9.47 -0.03 4.22
CA SER A 322 8.94 0.67 3.05
C SER A 322 9.33 2.15 3.03
N ILE A 323 10.63 2.48 2.95
CA ILE A 323 11.14 3.86 3.09
C ILE A 323 10.35 4.84 2.22
N LEU A 324 10.04 4.47 0.97
CA LEU A 324 9.22 5.27 0.07
C LEU A 324 7.81 5.55 0.62
N HIS A 325 7.07 4.52 1.05
CA HIS A 325 5.70 4.66 1.55
C HIS A 325 5.64 5.34 2.92
N ILE A 326 6.66 5.13 3.76
CA ILE A 326 6.83 5.79 5.06
C ILE A 326 7.04 7.29 4.82
N TRP A 327 8.03 7.65 3.99
CA TRP A 327 8.31 9.02 3.58
C TRP A 327 7.08 9.72 3.02
N MET A 328 6.44 9.14 2.01
CA MET A 328 5.22 9.70 1.42
C MET A 328 4.11 9.89 2.47
N GLY A 329 3.95 8.94 3.39
CA GLY A 329 2.95 9.04 4.45
C GLY A 329 3.23 10.20 5.41
N ILE A 330 4.46 10.29 5.92
CA ILE A 330 4.87 11.36 6.84
C ILE A 330 4.71 12.73 6.19
N PHE A 331 5.14 12.89 4.94
CA PHE A 331 4.97 14.15 4.21
C PHE A 331 3.50 14.54 4.08
N ASN A 332 2.64 13.61 3.62
CA ASN A 332 1.22 13.87 3.42
C ASN A 332 0.49 14.16 4.75
N ASP A 333 0.91 13.54 5.86
CA ASP A 333 0.39 13.84 7.20
C ASP A 333 0.77 15.27 7.63
N ILE A 334 2.02 15.69 7.39
CA ILE A 334 2.49 17.06 7.67
C ILE A 334 1.77 18.09 6.79
N ASP A 335 1.66 17.86 5.48
CA ASP A 335 0.97 18.78 4.55
C ASP A 335 -0.51 18.94 4.92
N ARG A 336 -1.18 17.86 5.27
CA ARG A 336 -2.58 17.90 5.71
C ARG A 336 -2.74 18.73 6.98
N TRP A 337 -1.92 18.46 7.99
CA TRP A 337 -1.91 19.24 9.22
C TRP A 337 -1.61 20.72 8.95
N PHE A 338 -0.64 21.02 8.08
CA PHE A 338 -0.35 22.39 7.68
C PHE A 338 -1.57 23.06 7.06
N MET A 339 -2.27 22.41 6.14
CA MET A 339 -3.49 22.94 5.54
C MET A 339 -4.62 23.14 6.55
N GLU A 340 -4.74 22.27 7.56
CA GLU A 340 -5.66 22.45 8.69
C GLU A 340 -5.28 23.67 9.52
N GLN A 341 -4.00 23.87 9.83
CA GLN A 341 -3.54 25.06 10.57
C GLN A 341 -3.73 26.34 9.76
N VAL A 342 -3.45 26.33 8.46
CA VAL A 342 -3.72 27.47 7.57
C VAL A 342 -5.20 27.83 7.64
N HIS A 343 -6.10 26.86 7.53
CA HIS A 343 -7.54 27.10 7.58
C HIS A 343 -8.01 27.81 8.86
N LEU A 344 -7.32 27.59 9.99
CA LEU A 344 -7.60 28.29 11.25
C LEU A 344 -7.12 29.75 11.26
N LEU A 345 -6.14 30.10 10.43
CA LEU A 345 -5.56 31.44 10.34
C LEU A 345 -6.22 32.32 9.27
N MET A 346 -6.92 31.71 8.31
CA MET A 346 -7.56 32.40 7.20
C MET A 346 -8.92 32.97 7.59
N ASP A 347 -9.34 33.99 6.85
CA ASP A 347 -10.66 34.61 7.03
C ASP A 347 -11.78 33.60 6.71
N CYS A 348 -12.84 33.61 7.51
CA CYS A 348 -13.95 32.67 7.40
C CYS A 348 -15.26 33.28 7.88
N SER A 349 -16.37 32.58 7.60
CA SER A 349 -17.70 33.06 8.01
C SER A 349 -17.85 33.13 9.54
N GLU A 350 -18.68 34.07 10.02
CA GLU A 350 -19.01 34.18 11.45
C GLU A 350 -19.60 32.88 12.01
N ARG A 351 -20.41 32.18 11.20
CA ARG A 351 -20.97 30.87 11.55
C ARG A 351 -19.88 29.84 11.80
N GLU A 352 -18.89 29.78 10.94
CA GLU A 352 -17.76 28.85 11.11
C GLU A 352 -16.98 29.16 12.39
N VAL A 353 -16.72 30.45 12.69
CA VAL A 353 -16.08 30.88 13.95
C VAL A 353 -16.90 30.40 15.16
N ALA A 354 -18.22 30.59 15.14
CA ALA A 354 -19.11 30.15 16.22
C ALA A 354 -19.08 28.63 16.41
N VAL A 355 -19.12 27.86 15.32
CA VAL A 355 -19.04 26.38 15.40
C VAL A 355 -17.70 25.95 15.97
N ARG A 356 -16.58 26.52 15.51
CA ARG A 356 -15.23 26.25 16.07
C ARG A 356 -15.17 26.55 17.57
N ALA A 357 -15.71 27.70 18.00
CA ALA A 357 -15.73 28.09 19.42
C ALA A 357 -16.56 27.15 20.30
N SER A 358 -17.58 26.48 19.73
CA SER A 358 -18.42 25.50 20.45
C SER A 358 -17.75 24.13 20.67
N MET A 359 -16.73 23.79 19.86
CA MET A 359 -16.11 22.46 19.84
C MET A 359 -15.54 21.99 21.19
N PRO A 360 -14.84 22.83 21.97
CA PRO A 360 -14.35 22.44 23.29
C PRO A 360 -15.49 22.07 24.25
N ALA A 361 -16.56 22.86 24.29
CA ALA A 361 -17.72 22.61 25.15
C ALA A 361 -18.45 21.32 24.74
N LEU A 362 -18.68 21.10 23.45
CA LEU A 362 -19.27 19.85 22.93
C LEU A 362 -18.40 18.63 23.26
N THR A 363 -17.08 18.77 23.15
CA THR A 363 -16.14 17.69 23.49
C THR A 363 -16.18 17.36 24.98
N ALA A 364 -16.10 18.37 25.84
CA ALA A 364 -16.20 18.23 27.29
C ALA A 364 -17.53 17.58 27.70
N LYS A 365 -18.65 17.99 27.10
CA LYS A 365 -19.96 17.41 27.40
C LYS A 365 -20.06 15.95 27.00
N LYS A 366 -19.53 15.58 25.83
CA LYS A 366 -19.45 14.19 25.38
C LYS A 366 -18.58 13.35 26.32
N ASP A 367 -17.43 13.86 26.76
CA ASP A 367 -16.54 13.14 27.69
C ASP A 367 -17.16 12.98 29.08
N GLU A 368 -17.82 14.02 29.62
CA GLU A 368 -18.60 13.98 30.87
C GLU A 368 -19.66 12.86 30.83
N LEU A 369 -20.45 12.79 29.75
CA LEU A 369 -21.53 11.81 29.62
C LEU A 369 -21.01 10.38 29.39
N ILE A 370 -19.87 10.22 28.71
CA ILE A 370 -19.19 8.92 28.61
C ILE A 370 -18.71 8.48 29.99
N ALA A 371 -18.14 9.39 30.79
CA ALA A 371 -17.72 9.10 32.16
C ALA A 371 -18.92 8.72 33.04
N LYS A 372 -20.03 9.46 32.95
CA LYS A 372 -21.28 9.14 33.66
C LYS A 372 -21.82 7.76 33.30
N TYR A 373 -21.80 7.39 32.02
CA TYR A 373 -22.19 6.05 31.56
C TYR A 373 -21.28 4.95 32.14
N LYS A 374 -19.96 5.14 32.11
CA LYS A 374 -19.01 4.20 32.71
C LYS A 374 -19.20 4.07 34.22
N ALA A 375 -19.44 5.18 34.91
CA ALA A 375 -19.70 5.20 36.35
C ALA A 375 -20.98 4.43 36.70
N PHE A 376 -22.07 4.62 35.94
CA PHE A 376 -23.30 3.82 36.10
C PHE A 376 -23.04 2.33 35.88
N GLU A 377 -22.34 1.94 34.81
CA GLU A 377 -22.04 0.53 34.51
C GLU A 377 -21.20 -0.17 35.59
N ALA A 378 -20.41 0.60 36.35
CA ALA A 378 -19.60 0.13 37.48
C ALA A 378 -20.32 0.19 38.84
N SER A 379 -21.42 0.95 38.96
CA SER A 379 -22.12 1.19 40.22
C SER A 379 -22.89 -0.05 40.71
N ALA A 380 -23.33 -0.03 41.97
CA ALA A 380 -24.20 -1.07 42.52
C ALA A 380 -25.50 -1.23 41.71
N GLN A 381 -26.08 -0.11 41.27
CA GLN A 381 -27.26 -0.08 40.40
C GLN A 381 -27.00 -0.71 39.03
N GLY A 382 -25.87 -0.41 38.39
CA GLY A 382 -25.51 -1.03 37.11
C GLY A 382 -25.25 -2.54 37.22
N LYS A 383 -24.60 -2.97 38.30
CA LYS A 383 -24.39 -4.40 38.62
C LYS A 383 -25.72 -5.11 38.89
N LEU A 384 -26.63 -4.49 39.64
CA LEU A 384 -27.98 -5.00 39.90
C LEU A 384 -28.77 -5.13 38.60
N TRP A 385 -28.76 -4.12 37.74
CA TRP A 385 -29.40 -4.17 36.42
C TRP A 385 -28.90 -5.36 35.58
N LYS A 386 -27.58 -5.57 35.48
CA LYS A 386 -26.99 -6.74 34.78
C LYS A 386 -27.48 -8.06 35.35
N LYS A 387 -27.51 -8.19 36.68
CA LYS A 387 -27.99 -9.39 37.39
C LYS A 387 -29.46 -9.66 37.07
N LEU A 388 -30.33 -8.65 37.18
CA LEU A 388 -31.77 -8.79 36.94
C LEU A 388 -32.09 -9.06 35.47
N THR A 389 -31.39 -8.40 34.54
CA THR A 389 -31.54 -8.67 33.10
C THR A 389 -31.09 -10.10 32.75
N ALA A 390 -29.99 -10.59 33.33
CA ALA A 390 -29.55 -11.96 33.14
C ALA A 390 -30.54 -12.97 33.71
N LYS A 391 -31.11 -12.71 34.90
CA LYS A 391 -32.16 -13.53 35.52
C LYS A 391 -33.41 -13.59 34.63
N LYS A 392 -33.87 -12.45 34.10
CA LYS A 392 -34.99 -12.36 33.14
C LYS A 392 -34.74 -13.19 31.87
N LYS A 393 -33.52 -13.13 31.31
CA LYS A 393 -33.15 -13.87 30.09
C LYS A 393 -33.05 -15.39 30.28
N ARG A 394 -32.64 -15.86 31.47
CA ARG A 394 -32.41 -17.29 31.74
C ARG A 394 -33.70 -18.10 31.97
N GLY A 395 -34.87 -17.47 32.05
CA GLY A 395 -36.17 -18.13 32.13
C GLY A 395 -36.41 -19.09 33.32
N THR A 396 -35.43 -19.26 34.22
CA THR A 396 -35.37 -20.34 35.21
C THR A 396 -35.94 -19.95 36.58
N LYS A 397 -36.15 -18.65 36.85
CA LYS A 397 -36.85 -18.13 38.03
C LYS A 397 -37.63 -16.87 37.66
N LEU A 398 -38.92 -16.82 38.00
CA LEU A 398 -39.73 -15.59 37.92
C LEU A 398 -39.08 -14.49 38.76
N LEU A 399 -39.04 -13.27 38.22
CA LEU A 399 -38.67 -12.08 38.99
C LEU A 399 -39.78 -11.84 40.03
N THR A 400 -39.38 -11.51 41.26
CA THR A 400 -40.30 -10.99 42.27
C THR A 400 -40.84 -9.62 41.84
N ASP A 401 -41.95 -9.16 42.42
CA ASP A 401 -42.54 -7.88 42.02
C ASP A 401 -41.63 -6.68 42.36
N ASP A 402 -40.89 -6.75 43.46
CA ASP A 402 -39.86 -5.76 43.80
C ASP A 402 -38.71 -5.77 42.78
N GLU A 403 -38.22 -6.95 42.38
CA GLU A 403 -37.18 -7.05 41.33
C GLU A 403 -37.67 -6.54 39.97
N LYS A 404 -38.96 -6.70 39.64
CA LYS A 404 -39.54 -6.12 38.41
C LYS A 404 -39.55 -4.59 38.49
N LYS A 405 -39.95 -4.04 39.63
CA LYS A 405 -39.99 -2.59 39.88
C LYS A 405 -38.58 -1.99 39.81
N ASP A 406 -37.61 -2.62 40.46
CA ASP A 406 -36.19 -2.22 40.41
C ASP A 406 -35.63 -2.28 38.99
N LEU A 407 -35.89 -3.38 38.27
CA LEU A 407 -35.42 -3.52 36.89
C LEU A 407 -36.01 -2.43 36.00
N SER A 408 -37.30 -2.12 36.13
CA SER A 408 -37.95 -1.06 35.37
C SER A 408 -37.34 0.32 35.66
N ALA A 409 -37.14 0.67 36.94
CA ALA A 409 -36.52 1.93 37.33
C ALA A 409 -35.07 2.06 36.81
N LEU A 410 -34.30 0.97 36.87
CA LEU A 410 -32.93 0.93 36.36
C LEU A 410 -32.87 1.00 34.83
N GLU A 411 -33.84 0.40 34.13
CA GLU A 411 -33.96 0.50 32.67
C GLU A 411 -34.24 1.95 32.23
N VAL A 412 -35.10 2.67 32.95
CA VAL A 412 -35.37 4.10 32.70
C VAL A 412 -34.10 4.92 32.90
N LEU A 413 -33.46 4.81 34.08
CA LEU A 413 -32.23 5.55 34.38
C LEU A 413 -31.11 5.27 33.36
N ARG A 414 -30.92 4.00 33.00
CA ARG A 414 -29.93 3.61 31.98
C ARG A 414 -30.28 4.20 30.61
N LYS A 415 -31.55 4.18 30.22
CA LYS A 415 -32.02 4.73 28.94
C LYS A 415 -31.75 6.23 28.87
N GLU A 416 -32.03 6.99 29.92
CA GLU A 416 -31.76 8.43 29.99
C GLU A 416 -30.26 8.74 29.80
N ILE A 417 -29.39 8.02 30.50
CA ILE A 417 -27.93 8.19 30.38
C ILE A 417 -27.47 7.89 28.95
N ILE A 418 -28.00 6.83 28.32
CA ILE A 418 -27.66 6.47 26.95
C ILE A 418 -28.14 7.52 25.95
N VAL A 419 -29.39 7.99 26.08
CA VAL A 419 -29.96 9.01 25.20
C VAL A 419 -29.14 10.29 25.28
N ALA A 420 -28.82 10.77 26.49
CA ALA A 420 -27.98 11.96 26.67
C ALA A 420 -26.59 11.79 26.06
N LYS A 421 -25.93 10.64 26.30
CA LYS A 421 -24.61 10.32 25.77
C LYS A 421 -24.61 10.28 24.23
N GLU A 422 -25.59 9.63 23.61
CA GLU A 422 -25.68 9.57 22.15
C GLU A 422 -26.05 10.93 21.54
N ALA A 423 -26.92 11.73 22.18
CA ALA A 423 -27.21 13.09 21.75
C ALA A 423 -25.94 13.97 21.73
N ALA A 424 -25.11 13.92 22.78
CA ALA A 424 -23.85 14.66 22.81
C ALA A 424 -22.83 14.17 21.77
N LYS A 425 -22.76 12.86 21.52
CA LYS A 425 -21.94 12.29 20.43
C LYS A 425 -22.41 12.79 19.06
N ASN A 426 -23.72 12.82 18.83
CA ASN A 426 -24.30 13.29 17.56
C ASN A 426 -24.09 14.79 17.39
N ALA A 427 -24.31 15.61 18.41
CA ALA A 427 -24.05 17.06 18.34
C ALA A 427 -22.59 17.38 17.96
N LEU A 428 -21.62 16.68 18.56
CA LEU A 428 -20.21 16.83 18.17
C LEU A 428 -19.95 16.34 16.75
N LYS A 429 -20.58 15.25 16.33
CA LYS A 429 -20.47 14.71 14.96
C LYS A 429 -21.04 15.70 13.93
N ASP A 430 -22.17 16.32 14.23
CA ASP A 430 -22.83 17.28 13.35
C ASP A 430 -22.02 18.57 13.23
N ALA A 431 -21.50 19.09 14.35
CA ALA A 431 -20.59 20.23 14.34
C ALA A 431 -19.32 19.96 13.50
N LYS A 432 -18.72 18.75 13.64
CA LYS A 432 -17.58 18.34 12.78
C LYS A 432 -17.95 18.29 11.31
N LYS A 433 -19.12 17.72 10.98
CA LYS A 433 -19.62 17.65 9.61
C LYS A 433 -19.86 19.05 9.04
N GLU A 434 -20.33 19.99 9.85
CA GLU A 434 -20.50 21.39 9.47
C GLU A 434 -19.15 22.05 9.15
N LEU A 435 -18.13 21.86 10.00
CA LEU A 435 -16.75 22.30 9.74
C LEU A 435 -16.16 21.68 8.46
N ASP A 436 -16.37 20.38 8.23
CA ASP A 436 -15.95 19.72 6.99
C ASP A 436 -16.61 20.34 5.74
N ASN A 437 -17.87 20.76 5.86
CA ASN A 437 -18.59 21.43 4.77
C ASN A 437 -18.02 22.82 4.49
N PHE A 438 -17.64 23.58 5.51
CA PHE A 438 -16.93 24.86 5.31
C PHE A 438 -15.59 24.65 4.60
N ALA A 439 -14.78 23.69 5.04
CA ALA A 439 -13.52 23.36 4.38
C ALA A 439 -13.72 22.91 2.91
N LYS A 440 -14.80 22.18 2.61
CA LYS A 440 -15.17 21.83 1.23
C LYS A 440 -15.61 23.04 0.41
N ALA A 441 -16.33 24.00 1.00
CA ALA A 441 -16.76 25.23 0.32
C ALA A 441 -15.55 26.07 -0.10
N VAL A 442 -14.54 26.20 0.77
CA VAL A 442 -13.25 26.85 0.43
C VAL A 442 -12.60 26.22 -0.80
N LYS A 443 -12.62 24.89 -0.90
CA LYS A 443 -12.07 24.17 -2.07
C LYS A 443 -12.86 24.38 -3.37
N LYS A 444 -14.11 24.85 -3.29
CA LYS A 444 -14.95 25.16 -4.46
C LYS A 444 -14.81 26.61 -4.90
N ASP A 445 -14.45 27.50 -3.98
CA ASP A 445 -14.20 28.90 -4.29
C ASP A 445 -12.84 29.08 -4.98
N GLY A 446 -12.86 29.43 -6.26
CA GLY A 446 -11.68 29.67 -7.09
C GLY A 446 -10.79 30.83 -6.62
N LYS A 447 -11.30 31.73 -5.77
CA LYS A 447 -10.56 32.86 -5.20
C LYS A 447 -9.98 32.56 -3.81
N SER A 448 -10.18 31.35 -3.29
CA SER A 448 -9.76 31.01 -1.94
C SER A 448 -8.24 30.85 -1.81
N TYR A 449 -7.76 30.94 -0.57
CA TYR A 449 -6.36 30.65 -0.24
C TYR A 449 -5.94 29.23 -0.69
N TYR A 450 -6.88 28.27 -0.73
CA TYR A 450 -6.61 26.91 -1.17
C TYR A 450 -6.17 26.89 -2.64
N HIS A 451 -6.91 27.55 -3.52
CA HIS A 451 -6.55 27.66 -4.94
C HIS A 451 -5.26 28.46 -5.14
N ALA A 452 -5.04 29.51 -4.35
CA ALA A 452 -3.79 30.27 -4.40
C ALA A 452 -2.58 29.40 -4.01
N ILE A 453 -2.71 28.52 -3.01
CA ILE A 453 -1.67 27.55 -2.65
C ILE A 453 -1.49 26.50 -3.76
N GLN A 454 -2.56 25.98 -4.36
CA GLN A 454 -2.45 25.04 -5.48
C GLN A 454 -1.74 25.68 -6.67
N ALA A 455 -2.10 26.91 -7.04
CA ALA A 455 -1.43 27.65 -8.10
C ALA A 455 0.06 27.87 -7.81
N HIS A 456 0.40 28.13 -6.55
CA HIS A 456 1.78 28.26 -6.11
C HIS A 456 2.60 26.98 -6.28
N TRP A 457 2.01 25.82 -5.99
CA TRP A 457 2.64 24.52 -6.25
C TRP A 457 2.75 24.23 -7.75
N MET A 458 1.70 24.51 -8.52
CA MET A 458 1.71 24.31 -9.98
C MET A 458 2.76 25.18 -10.68
N ALA A 459 2.95 26.41 -10.23
CA ALA A 459 4.00 27.31 -10.74
C ALA A 459 5.43 26.74 -10.53
N LYS A 460 5.59 25.78 -9.62
CA LYS A 460 6.84 25.06 -9.35
C LYS A 460 6.88 23.67 -9.98
N GLY A 461 5.94 23.38 -10.88
CA GLY A 461 5.85 22.10 -11.57
C GLY A 461 5.38 20.95 -10.67
N LYS A 462 4.67 21.24 -9.57
CA LYS A 462 4.19 20.25 -8.60
C LYS A 462 2.68 20.16 -8.62
N SER A 463 2.13 18.95 -8.58
CA SER A 463 0.68 18.75 -8.51
C SER A 463 0.30 17.49 -7.74
N LYS A 464 -0.86 17.56 -7.06
CA LYS A 464 -1.46 16.39 -6.42
C LYS A 464 -2.09 15.51 -7.50
N ALA A 465 -1.82 14.21 -7.43
CA ALA A 465 -2.35 13.27 -8.41
C ALA A 465 -3.80 12.86 -8.05
N ALA A 466 -4.70 12.91 -9.03
CA ALA A 466 -6.08 12.44 -8.87
C ALA A 466 -6.14 10.94 -8.51
N TYR A 467 -5.27 10.12 -9.12
CA TYR A 467 -5.19 8.68 -8.85
C TYR A 467 -4.63 8.34 -7.45
N HIS A 468 -4.04 9.30 -6.73
CA HIS A 468 -3.63 9.15 -5.33
C HIS A 468 -4.64 9.75 -4.33
N GLY A 469 -5.91 9.94 -4.74
CA GLY A 469 -6.95 10.50 -3.87
C GLY A 469 -6.66 11.94 -3.43
N GLY A 470 -5.87 12.69 -4.22
CA GLY A 470 -5.45 14.05 -3.87
C GLY A 470 -4.29 14.11 -2.86
N ALA A 471 -3.49 13.04 -2.74
CA ALA A 471 -2.21 13.05 -2.04
C ALA A 471 -1.04 13.42 -2.96
N TRP A 472 0.08 13.82 -2.33
CA TRP A 472 1.34 14.04 -3.03
C TRP A 472 2.01 12.71 -3.38
N ASN A 473 2.55 12.62 -4.60
CA ASN A 473 3.38 11.51 -5.03
C ASN A 473 4.78 11.56 -4.36
N GLY A 474 5.53 10.46 -4.43
CA GLY A 474 6.84 10.35 -3.78
C GLY A 474 7.92 11.29 -4.30
N LYS A 475 7.87 11.67 -5.59
CA LYS A 475 8.84 12.60 -6.17
C LYS A 475 8.62 14.01 -5.63
N ASP A 476 7.39 14.50 -5.64
CA ASP A 476 7.07 15.85 -5.20
C ASP A 476 7.21 16.01 -3.69
N ALA A 477 6.82 14.99 -2.92
CA ALA A 477 7.07 14.93 -1.48
C ALA A 477 8.57 15.02 -1.15
N ARG A 478 9.41 14.35 -1.94
CA ARG A 478 10.86 14.38 -1.76
C ARG A 478 11.45 15.75 -2.00
N ASP A 479 11.09 16.38 -3.12
CA ASP A 479 11.61 17.69 -3.48
C ASP A 479 11.17 18.74 -2.44
N ALA A 480 9.91 18.66 -1.99
CA ALA A 480 9.38 19.53 -0.95
C ALA A 480 10.06 19.37 0.42
N MET A 481 10.50 18.16 0.77
CA MET A 481 11.21 17.92 2.02
C MET A 481 12.69 18.30 1.96
N LYS A 482 13.29 18.20 0.77
CA LYS A 482 14.69 18.61 0.54
C LYS A 482 14.86 20.13 0.62
N GLU A 483 13.92 20.89 0.05
CA GLU A 483 13.99 22.36 0.00
C GLU A 483 12.67 23.00 0.46
N PRO A 484 12.24 22.77 1.71
CA PRO A 484 10.92 23.17 2.17
C PRO A 484 10.70 24.69 2.16
N GLU A 485 11.74 25.52 2.28
CA GLU A 485 11.64 26.97 2.17
C GLU A 485 11.24 27.40 0.77
N HIS A 486 11.77 26.70 -0.26
CA HIS A 486 11.39 26.97 -1.64
C HIS A 486 9.89 26.77 -1.82
N TYR A 487 9.25 25.82 -1.14
CA TYR A 487 7.83 25.51 -1.32
C TYR A 487 6.91 26.20 -0.31
N TYR A 488 7.19 26.08 0.99
CA TYR A 488 6.33 26.56 2.07
C TYR A 488 6.65 28.01 2.46
N ALA A 489 7.91 28.37 2.68
CA ALA A 489 8.23 29.72 3.19
C ALA A 489 7.76 30.83 2.23
N THR A 490 7.83 30.58 0.92
CA THR A 490 7.33 31.49 -0.12
C THR A 490 5.81 31.67 -0.12
N MET A 491 5.05 30.86 0.62
CA MET A 491 3.59 31.03 0.77
C MET A 491 3.22 32.19 1.69
N SER A 492 4.17 32.80 2.41
CA SER A 492 3.88 33.85 3.40
C SER A 492 3.08 35.02 2.82
N SER A 493 3.35 35.45 1.58
CA SER A 493 2.62 36.54 0.92
C SER A 493 1.21 36.13 0.53
N ILE A 494 1.02 34.88 0.08
CA ILE A 494 -0.28 34.30 -0.25
C ILE A 494 -1.14 34.29 1.00
N LEU A 495 -0.65 33.67 2.08
CA LEU A 495 -1.37 33.57 3.34
C LEU A 495 -1.65 34.94 3.95
N GLY A 496 -0.72 35.89 3.81
CA GLY A 496 -0.89 37.27 4.28
C GLY A 496 -2.08 38.00 3.66
N ARG A 497 -2.43 37.70 2.40
CA ARG A 497 -3.58 38.30 1.69
C ARG A 497 -4.93 37.72 2.09
N HIS A 498 -4.96 36.50 2.64
CA HIS A 498 -6.18 35.78 3.00
C HIS A 498 -6.39 35.60 4.50
N LYS A 499 -5.47 36.13 5.32
CA LYS A 499 -5.51 35.99 6.77
C LYS A 499 -6.73 36.68 7.37
N ALA A 500 -7.27 36.11 8.44
CA ALA A 500 -8.26 36.79 9.26
C ALA A 500 -7.68 38.07 9.89
N ASN A 501 -8.54 39.02 10.26
CA ASN A 501 -8.11 40.28 10.89
C ASN A 501 -7.32 40.06 12.19
N ALA A 502 -7.72 39.08 13.00
CA ALA A 502 -7.03 38.71 14.24
C ALA A 502 -5.69 37.99 14.02
N THR A 503 -5.42 37.50 12.81
CA THR A 503 -4.19 36.77 12.47
C THR A 503 -3.06 37.75 12.13
N THR A 504 -1.91 37.59 12.77
CA THR A 504 -0.70 38.37 12.51
C THR A 504 0.20 37.70 11.47
N ASN A 505 0.99 38.51 10.74
CA ASN A 505 2.01 37.97 9.83
C ASN A 505 3.09 37.16 10.57
N LYS A 506 3.33 37.46 11.86
CA LYS A 506 4.25 36.69 12.70
C LYS A 506 3.74 35.25 12.88
N GLN A 507 2.46 35.06 13.21
CA GLN A 507 1.88 33.71 13.35
C GLN A 507 2.02 32.87 12.07
N ILE A 508 1.82 33.49 10.90
CA ILE A 508 2.02 32.82 9.60
C ILE A 508 3.49 32.41 9.41
N ARG A 509 4.43 33.34 9.61
CA ARG A 509 5.86 33.03 9.47
C ARG A 509 6.32 31.96 10.45
N ASP A 510 5.85 32.01 11.69
CA ASP A 510 6.20 31.02 12.71
C ASP A 510 5.63 29.63 12.34
N LEU A 511 4.42 29.55 11.78
CA LEU A 511 3.86 28.30 11.26
C LEU A 511 4.73 27.72 10.14
N LEU A 512 5.05 28.54 9.12
CA LEU A 512 5.87 28.13 7.99
C LEU A 512 7.26 27.67 8.43
N HIS A 513 7.90 28.42 9.32
CA HIS A 513 9.22 28.07 9.87
C HIS A 513 9.21 26.71 10.58
N ARG A 514 8.20 26.45 11.42
CA ARG A 514 8.10 25.15 12.12
C ARG A 514 7.87 23.99 11.16
N VAL A 515 7.07 24.17 10.12
CA VAL A 515 6.86 23.16 9.07
C VAL A 515 8.15 22.90 8.31
N CYS A 516 8.84 23.93 7.82
CA CYS A 516 10.11 23.76 7.11
C CYS A 516 11.15 23.03 7.95
N LYS A 517 11.27 23.42 9.23
CA LYS A 517 12.21 22.76 10.16
C LYS A 517 11.90 21.27 10.35
N LEU A 518 10.63 20.90 10.49
CA LEU A 518 10.22 19.51 10.62
C LEU A 518 10.49 18.71 9.33
N LEU A 519 10.14 19.27 8.16
CA LEU A 519 10.34 18.63 6.87
C LEU A 519 11.84 18.37 6.60
N HIS A 520 12.70 19.34 6.89
CA HIS A 520 14.15 19.17 6.85
C HIS A 520 14.63 18.04 7.76
N CYS A 521 14.18 17.99 9.03
CA CYS A 521 14.62 16.94 9.95
C CYS A 521 14.25 15.54 9.44
N TRP A 522 13.05 15.37 8.86
CA TRP A 522 12.69 14.11 8.23
C TRP A 522 13.45 13.84 6.94
N HIS A 523 13.78 14.86 6.15
CA HIS A 523 14.63 14.70 4.96
C HIS A 523 15.99 14.11 5.31
N GLU A 524 16.65 14.63 6.34
CA GLU A 524 17.94 14.12 6.81
C GLU A 524 17.86 12.64 7.19
N VAL A 525 16.82 12.25 7.93
CA VAL A 525 16.58 10.84 8.30
C VAL A 525 16.45 9.96 7.05
N PHE A 526 15.62 10.36 6.09
CA PHE A 526 15.42 9.57 4.86
C PHE A 526 16.63 9.59 3.92
N HIS A 527 17.43 10.66 3.95
CA HIS A 527 18.67 10.74 3.21
C HIS A 527 19.69 9.75 3.76
N ALA A 528 19.89 9.76 5.09
CA ALA A 528 20.77 8.83 5.80
C ALA A 528 20.33 7.36 5.63
N LEU A 529 19.02 7.08 5.68
CA LEU A 529 18.53 5.71 5.47
C LEU A 529 18.77 5.16 4.06
N ARG A 530 19.02 6.03 3.08
CA ARG A 530 19.20 5.66 1.68
C ARG A 530 20.66 5.68 1.22
N SER A 531 21.61 6.09 2.06
CA SER A 531 23.02 6.07 1.70
C SER A 531 23.52 4.62 1.57
N GLU A 532 24.20 4.31 0.47
CA GLU A 532 24.68 2.95 0.14
C GLU A 532 25.89 2.52 0.99
N LYS A 533 26.61 3.48 1.55
CA LYS A 533 27.72 3.23 2.47
C LYS A 533 27.24 3.56 3.87
N ARG A 534 27.21 2.55 4.74
CA ARG A 534 27.21 2.81 6.17
C ARG A 534 28.36 2.13 6.88
N GLU A 535 29.19 2.91 7.53
CA GLU A 535 30.15 2.40 8.49
C GLU A 535 29.43 2.14 9.81
N ILE A 536 29.54 0.91 10.32
CA ILE A 536 28.91 0.51 11.58
C ILE A 536 29.52 1.35 12.72
N GLY A 537 28.68 2.07 13.46
CA GLY A 537 29.10 2.87 14.62
C GLY A 537 28.52 4.29 14.65
N TRP A 538 29.33 5.29 14.30
CA TRP A 538 28.99 6.71 14.45
C TRP A 538 27.75 7.13 13.64
N GLU A 539 27.57 6.56 12.44
CA GLU A 539 26.45 6.87 11.56
C GLU A 539 25.11 6.38 12.10
N VAL A 540 25.10 5.23 12.77
CA VAL A 540 23.89 4.69 13.43
C VAL A 540 23.49 5.59 14.61
N SER A 541 24.48 6.06 15.39
CA SER A 541 24.24 7.00 16.49
C SER A 541 23.74 8.37 15.99
N LEU A 542 24.30 8.87 14.90
CA LEU A 542 23.84 10.11 14.26
C LEU A 542 22.40 9.97 13.74
N LEU A 543 22.10 8.86 13.07
CA LEU A 543 20.75 8.56 12.58
C LEU A 543 19.74 8.47 13.73
N SER A 544 20.11 7.83 14.84
CA SER A 544 19.28 7.77 16.06
C SER A 544 18.94 9.18 16.59
N LEU A 545 19.92 10.08 16.62
CA LEU A 545 19.72 11.47 17.04
C LEU A 545 18.82 12.23 16.06
N GLN A 546 18.99 12.03 14.74
CA GLN A 546 18.17 12.64 13.71
C GLN A 546 16.70 12.18 13.81
N ILE A 547 16.46 10.88 13.99
CA ILE A 547 15.13 10.30 14.23
C ILE A 547 14.50 10.94 15.46
N SER A 548 15.21 10.93 16.59
CA SER A 548 14.72 11.49 17.86
C SER A 548 14.30 12.95 17.72
N LYS A 549 15.13 13.77 17.05
CA LYS A 549 14.84 15.18 16.77
C LYS A 549 13.61 15.36 15.88
N ALA A 550 13.49 14.55 14.82
CA ALA A 550 12.35 14.61 13.91
C ALA A 550 11.04 14.22 14.63
N ILE A 551 11.06 13.16 15.45
CA ILE A 551 9.93 12.73 16.29
C ILE A 551 9.55 13.79 17.33
N GLU A 552 10.54 14.41 17.99
CA GLU A 552 10.27 15.46 18.98
C GLU A 552 9.56 16.65 18.36
N LEU A 553 10.04 17.14 17.20
CA LEU A 553 9.39 18.22 16.45
C LEU A 553 8.01 17.82 15.95
N HIS A 554 7.86 16.58 15.48
CA HIS A 554 6.56 16.02 15.04
C HIS A 554 5.54 16.06 16.19
N ARG A 555 5.95 15.59 17.39
CA ARG A 555 5.12 15.63 18.61
C ARG A 555 4.85 17.07 19.07
N LYS A 556 5.82 17.98 18.99
CA LYS A 556 5.66 19.40 19.35
C LYS A 556 4.62 20.12 18.49
N LEU A 557 4.44 19.71 17.24
CA LEU A 557 3.38 20.22 16.35
C LEU A 557 2.00 19.59 16.62
N GLY A 558 1.90 18.62 17.54
CA GLY A 558 0.65 17.91 17.80
C GLY A 558 0.23 16.98 16.65
N LEU A 559 1.15 16.64 15.76
CA LEU A 559 0.91 15.67 14.69
C LEU A 559 0.66 14.28 15.27
N ARG A 560 -0.19 13.50 14.60
CA ARG A 560 -0.49 12.13 15.00
C ARG A 560 0.71 11.23 14.70
N ILE A 561 1.12 10.44 15.70
CA ILE A 561 2.04 9.32 15.49
C ILE A 561 1.30 8.19 14.74
N SER A 562 1.48 8.19 13.43
CA SER A 562 0.98 7.13 12.54
C SER A 562 1.85 5.88 12.66
N PRO A 563 1.39 4.70 12.18
CA PRO A 563 2.22 3.50 12.16
C PRO A 563 3.58 3.75 11.49
N LYS A 564 3.60 4.55 10.43
CA LYS A 564 4.83 4.96 9.71
C LYS A 564 5.79 5.74 10.58
N VAL A 565 5.29 6.66 11.41
CA VAL A 565 6.12 7.44 12.34
C VAL A 565 6.66 6.52 13.45
N HIS A 566 5.84 5.62 13.98
CA HIS A 566 6.28 4.64 14.97
C HIS A 566 7.34 3.67 14.40
N THR A 567 7.17 3.19 13.16
CA THR A 567 8.18 2.38 12.48
C THR A 567 9.52 3.11 12.39
N MET A 568 9.51 4.43 12.17
CA MET A 568 10.74 5.22 12.19
C MET A 568 11.31 5.42 13.59
N GLU A 569 10.46 5.56 14.60
CA GLU A 569 10.85 5.75 16.01
C GLU A 569 11.52 4.49 16.59
N ASP A 570 10.97 3.31 16.29
CA ASP A 570 11.30 2.07 17.01
C ASP A 570 12.02 1.01 16.15
N HIS A 571 11.97 1.11 14.82
CA HIS A 571 12.39 0.02 13.92
C HIS A 571 13.31 0.44 12.76
N ALA A 572 13.72 1.72 12.68
CA ALA A 572 14.56 2.22 11.58
C ALA A 572 16.07 1.99 11.76
N LEU A 573 16.51 1.72 12.99
CA LEU A 573 17.87 1.33 13.36
C LEU A 573 17.88 -0.18 13.51
#